data_AF-A0A3D4FM40-F1
#
_entry.id   AF-A0A3D4FM40-F1
#
_cell.length_a   1.000
_cell.length_b   1.000
_cell.length_c   1.000
_cell.angle_alpha   90.00
_cell.angle_beta   90.00
_cell.angle_gamma   90.00
#
_symmetry.space_group_name_H-M   'P 1'
#
loop_
_entity.id
_entity.type
_entity.pdbx_description
1 polymer ?
#
loop_
_entity_poly.entity_id
_entity_poly.type
_entity_poly.pdbx_seq_one_letter_code
_entity_poly.pdbx_strand_id
1 'polypeptide(L)'
;KDDRKVLSTSPINGGYREDLKTVFNHDENPGAGIACKLKAPTYSEHMYLIAEQLGLNSEETAGISTAASMENLSIKSESFDEVTVTAMVTGGVEVNGGRVGD
;
A
#
# COMPACT_ATOMS: atom_id res chain seq x y z
N LYS A 1 -2.72 24.90 7.02
CA LYS A 1 -2.01 23.60 7.09
C LYS A 1 -1.92 23.16 5.66
N ASP A 2 -0.71 23.20 5.10
CA ASP A 2 -0.54 22.89 3.67
C ASP A 2 -0.84 21.42 3.41
N ASP A 3 -1.24 21.13 2.18
CA ASP A 3 -1.51 19.78 1.71
C ASP A 3 -0.24 18.92 1.75
N ARG A 4 -0.39 17.64 2.10
CA ARG A 4 0.75 16.74 2.28
C ARG A 4 1.32 16.35 0.93
N LYS A 5 2.59 16.67 0.71
CA LYS A 5 3.37 16.22 -0.45
C LYS A 5 3.70 14.73 -0.32
N VAL A 6 3.25 13.92 -1.26
CA VAL A 6 3.46 12.48 -1.31
C VAL A 6 4.19 12.12 -2.59
N LEU A 7 5.28 11.36 -2.47
CA LEU A 7 5.93 10.68 -3.59
C LEU A 7 5.74 9.18 -3.40
N SER A 8 5.11 8.51 -4.36
CA SER A 8 4.75 7.09 -4.25
C SER A 8 5.07 6.31 -5.52
N THR A 9 5.45 5.05 -5.37
CA THR A 9 5.57 4.07 -6.48
C THR A 9 4.30 3.25 -6.68
N SER A 10 3.23 3.60 -5.95
CA SER A 10 1.95 2.89 -5.98
C SER A 10 1.40 2.72 -7.41
N PRO A 11 0.82 1.55 -7.74
CA PRO A 11 0.16 1.28 -9.01
C PRO A 11 -1.06 2.17 -9.28
N ILE A 12 -1.65 2.76 -8.23
CA ILE A 12 -2.74 3.75 -8.31
C ILE A 12 -2.27 5.07 -7.67
N ASN A 13 -2.53 6.18 -8.35
CA ASN A 13 -2.14 7.52 -7.89
C ASN A 13 -0.67 7.66 -7.42
N GLY A 14 0.24 6.92 -8.04
CA GLY A 14 1.68 7.06 -7.85
C GLY A 14 2.24 8.36 -8.42
N GLY A 15 3.55 8.55 -8.28
CA GLY A 15 4.23 9.81 -8.58
C GLY A 15 4.11 10.82 -7.45
N TYR A 16 4.30 12.10 -7.78
CA TYR A 16 4.17 13.21 -6.83
C TYR A 16 2.72 13.72 -6.81
N ARG A 17 2.10 13.73 -5.63
CA ARG A 17 0.72 14.20 -5.39
C ARG A 17 0.66 15.01 -4.10
N GLU A 18 -0.27 15.95 -4.02
CA GLU A 18 -0.51 16.75 -2.80
C GLU A 18 -1.92 16.52 -2.22
N ASP A 19 -2.79 15.85 -2.98
CA ASP A 19 -4.20 15.64 -2.67
C ASP A 19 -4.50 14.29 -2.01
N LEU A 20 -3.53 13.36 -1.94
CA LEU A 20 -3.73 12.04 -1.33
C LEU A 20 -4.11 12.14 0.15
N LYS A 21 -5.18 11.45 0.53
CA LYS A 21 -5.72 11.44 1.89
C LYS A 21 -5.45 10.13 2.61
N THR A 22 -5.31 9.02 1.88
CA THR A 22 -5.12 7.70 2.49
C THR A 22 -4.09 6.84 1.76
N VAL A 23 -3.53 5.88 2.48
CA VAL A 23 -2.68 4.82 1.94
C VAL A 23 -3.14 3.47 2.49
N PHE A 24 -3.01 2.40 1.70
CA PHE A 24 -3.29 1.04 2.17
C PHE A 24 -2.29 0.00 1.64
N ASN A 25 -2.18 -1.10 2.39
CA ASN A 25 -1.51 -2.32 1.97
C ASN A 25 -2.51 -3.47 2.11
N HIS A 26 -2.91 -4.08 0.99
CA HIS A 26 -3.93 -5.13 0.96
C HIS A 26 -3.28 -6.52 1.04
N ASP A 27 -3.68 -7.32 2.03
CA ASP A 27 -3.33 -8.73 2.09
C ASP A 27 -4.17 -9.50 1.06
N GLU A 28 -3.53 -9.95 -0.02
CA GLU A 28 -4.14 -10.74 -1.07
C GLU A 28 -3.83 -12.24 -0.97
N ASN A 29 -3.23 -12.68 0.14
CA ASN A 29 -2.78 -14.06 0.30
C ASN A 29 -3.98 -15.04 0.32
N PRO A 30 -4.13 -15.90 -0.71
CA PRO A 30 -5.22 -16.86 -0.76
C PRO A 30 -4.91 -18.17 -0.02
N GLY A 31 -3.69 -18.31 0.53
CA GLY A 31 -3.14 -19.53 1.09
C GLY A 31 -2.04 -20.15 0.23
N ALA A 32 -1.21 -20.99 0.85
CA ALA A 32 -0.04 -21.59 0.21
C ALA A 32 -0.42 -22.41 -1.04
N GLY A 33 0.26 -22.13 -2.17
CA GLY A 33 0.07 -22.83 -3.44
C GLY A 33 -1.14 -22.38 -4.26
N ILE A 34 -1.87 -21.35 -3.81
CA ILE A 34 -3.01 -20.79 -4.52
C ILE A 34 -2.58 -19.47 -5.18
N ALA A 35 -2.88 -19.31 -6.47
CA ALA A 35 -2.58 -18.07 -7.19
C ALA A 35 -3.54 -16.95 -6.76
N CYS A 36 -3.01 -15.75 -6.50
CA CYS A 36 -3.84 -14.57 -6.37
C CYS A 36 -4.59 -14.31 -7.69
N LYS A 37 -5.87 -13.95 -7.59
CA LYS A 37 -6.71 -13.62 -8.73
C LYS A 37 -7.11 -12.15 -8.67
N LEU A 38 -6.67 -11.39 -9.68
CA LEU A 38 -7.11 -10.02 -9.86
C LEU A 38 -8.62 -9.98 -10.10
N LYS A 39 -9.26 -8.95 -9.54
CA LYS A 39 -10.69 -8.64 -9.74
C LYS A 39 -10.94 -7.83 -11.01
N ALA A 40 -9.88 -7.44 -11.73
CA ALA A 40 -9.92 -6.68 -12.98
C ALA A 40 -8.80 -7.14 -13.93
N PRO A 41 -8.84 -6.75 -15.22
CA PRO A 41 -7.83 -7.13 -16.21
C PRO A 41 -6.42 -6.63 -15.88
N THR A 42 -6.30 -5.46 -15.27
CA THR A 42 -5.01 -4.88 -14.87
C THR A 42 -4.85 -4.78 -13.36
N TYR A 43 -3.60 -4.76 -12.90
CA TYR A 43 -3.29 -4.59 -11.48
C TYR A 43 -3.79 -3.23 -10.95
N SER A 44 -3.60 -2.13 -11.69
CA SER A 44 -4.10 -0.81 -11.28
C SER A 44 -5.63 -0.80 -11.14
N GLU A 45 -6.38 -1.33 -12.12
CA GLU A 45 -7.86 -1.42 -12.01
C GLU A 45 -8.28 -2.29 -10.83
N HIS A 46 -7.56 -3.39 -10.56
CA HIS A 46 -7.81 -4.21 -9.38
C HIS A 46 -7.65 -3.39 -8.10
N MET A 47 -6.59 -2.60 -8.00
CA MET A 47 -6.32 -1.76 -6.82
C MET A 47 -7.32 -0.62 -6.65
N TYR A 48 -7.82 0.00 -7.73
CA TYR A 48 -8.94 0.94 -7.66
C TYR A 48 -10.19 0.27 -7.05
N LEU A 49 -10.54 -0.95 -7.51
CA LEU A 49 -11.66 -1.72 -6.94
C LEU A 49 -11.44 -2.10 -5.48
N ILE A 50 -10.21 -2.44 -5.08
CA ILE A 50 -9.90 -2.73 -3.66
C ILE A 50 -10.07 -1.47 -2.81
N ALA A 51 -9.59 -0.31 -3.27
CA ALA A 51 -9.77 0.96 -2.55
C ALA A 51 -11.25 1.26 -2.30
N GLU A 52 -12.10 1.09 -3.32
CA GLU A 52 -13.54 1.28 -3.20
C GLU A 52 -14.19 0.26 -2.25
N GLN A 53 -13.76 -1.01 -2.29
CA GLN A 53 -14.26 -2.05 -1.36
C GLN A 53 -13.89 -1.77 0.10
N LEU A 54 -12.76 -1.10 0.34
CA LEU A 54 -12.36 -0.62 1.66
C LEU A 54 -13.10 0.65 2.09
N GLY A 55 -13.96 1.22 1.23
CA GLY A 55 -14.70 2.46 1.49
C GLY A 55 -13.85 3.72 1.33
N LEU A 56 -12.72 3.64 0.61
CA LEU A 56 -11.82 4.76 0.38
C LEU A 56 -12.17 5.49 -0.92
N ASN A 57 -11.84 6.79 -1.00
CA ASN A 57 -11.86 7.51 -2.26
C ASN A 57 -10.68 7.05 -3.12
N SER A 58 -10.97 6.28 -4.17
CA SER A 58 -9.97 5.64 -5.01
C SER A 58 -9.12 6.62 -5.84
N GLU A 59 -9.59 7.85 -6.04
CA GLU A 59 -8.84 8.94 -6.72
C GLU A 59 -7.86 9.71 -5.80
N GLU A 60 -8.07 9.62 -4.48
CA GLU A 60 -7.26 10.31 -3.45
C GLU A 60 -6.49 9.32 -2.57
N THR A 61 -6.27 8.10 -3.06
CA THR A 61 -5.66 7.01 -2.30
C THR A 61 -4.53 6.35 -3.09
N ALA A 62 -3.41 6.09 -2.44
CA ALA A 62 -2.36 5.22 -2.98
C ALA A 62 -2.38 3.86 -2.25
N GLY A 63 -2.04 2.77 -2.92
CA GLY A 63 -2.04 1.48 -2.25
C GLY A 63 -1.32 0.39 -3.00
N ILE A 64 -0.82 -0.57 -2.24
CA ILE A 64 -0.14 -1.77 -2.74
C ILE A 64 -0.88 -3.02 -2.26
N SER A 65 -0.66 -4.13 -2.96
CA SER A 65 -1.10 -5.46 -2.56
C SER A 65 0.12 -6.30 -2.18
N THR A 66 -0.05 -7.20 -1.20
CA THR A 66 1.01 -8.07 -0.72
C THR A 66 0.46 -9.44 -0.33
N ALA A 67 1.27 -10.49 -0.48
CA ALA A 67 0.98 -11.80 0.10
C ALA A 67 1.42 -11.92 1.57
N ALA A 68 2.07 -10.88 2.11
CA ALA A 68 2.46 -10.84 3.51
C ALA A 68 1.26 -10.61 4.42
N SER A 69 1.15 -11.42 5.47
CA SER A 69 0.05 -11.29 6.42
C SER A 69 0.09 -9.93 7.11
N MET A 70 -1.06 -9.25 7.12
CA MET A 70 -1.22 -7.98 7.82
C MET A 70 -1.49 -8.15 9.33
N GLU A 71 -1.66 -9.38 9.83
CA GLU A 71 -1.92 -9.67 11.26
C GLU A 71 -0.82 -9.15 12.19
N ASN A 72 0.43 -9.17 11.72
CA ASN A 72 1.61 -8.75 12.48
C ASN A 72 2.20 -7.42 11.98
N LEU A 73 1.38 -6.55 11.39
CA LEU A 73 1.80 -5.23 10.93
C LEU A 73 2.42 -4.42 12.09
N SER A 74 3.66 -3.97 11.90
CA SER A 74 4.32 -3.02 12.79
C SER A 74 4.26 -1.62 12.20
N ILE A 75 3.70 -0.68 12.97
CA ILE A 75 3.67 0.73 12.61
C ILE A 75 4.57 1.51 13.56
N LYS A 76 5.55 2.23 13.01
CA LYS A 76 6.46 3.09 13.77
C LYS A 76 6.60 4.44 13.11
N SER A 77 6.52 5.48 13.93
CA SER A 77 6.74 6.85 13.49
C SER A 77 7.86 7.45 14.30
N GLU A 78 8.84 8.03 13.62
CA GLU A 78 9.93 8.79 14.21
C GLU A 78 9.90 10.20 13.63
N SER A 79 10.23 11.20 14.43
CA SER A 79 10.25 12.60 14.00
C SER A 79 11.55 13.28 14.38
N PHE A 80 12.06 14.09 13.45
CA PHE A 80 13.22 14.95 13.65
C PHE A 80 12.95 16.29 12.96
N ASP A 81 13.04 17.38 13.72
CA ASP A 81 12.60 18.72 13.32
C ASP A 81 11.17 18.71 12.74
N GLU A 82 10.98 19.20 11.52
CA GLU A 82 9.68 19.29 10.83
C GLU A 82 9.34 18.02 10.03
N VAL A 83 10.19 16.98 10.10
CA VAL A 83 10.05 15.76 9.30
C VAL A 83 9.59 14.60 10.19
N THR A 84 8.49 13.96 9.80
CA THR A 84 8.02 12.71 10.39
C THR A 84 8.10 11.60 9.34
N VAL A 85 8.74 10.50 9.71
CA VAL A 85 8.76 9.26 8.92
C VAL A 85 7.88 8.23 9.61
N THR A 86 6.91 7.68 8.88
CA THR A 86 6.08 6.55 9.35
C THR A 86 6.40 5.33 8.49
N ALA A 87 6.89 4.26 9.13
CA ALA A 87 7.08 2.96 8.51
C ALA A 87 5.94 2.03 8.91
N MET A 88 5.35 1.36 7.91
CA MET A 88 4.36 0.30 8.07
C MET A 88 4.97 -0.97 7.49
N VAL A 89 5.31 -1.93 8.34
CA VAL A 89 6.17 -3.07 7.98
C VAL A 89 5.45 -4.37 8.31
N THR A 90 5.34 -5.25 7.33
CA THR A 90 4.86 -6.63 7.50
C THR A 90 6.03 -7.61 7.54
N GLY A 91 5.80 -8.79 8.11
CA GLY A 91 6.74 -9.90 7.98
C GLY A 91 6.72 -10.43 6.54
N GLY A 92 7.86 -10.38 5.85
CA GLY A 92 7.96 -10.88 4.48
C GLY A 92 7.60 -12.36 4.38
N VAL A 93 6.98 -12.74 3.28
CA VAL A 93 6.78 -14.16 2.91
C VAL A 93 7.97 -14.64 2.07
N GLU A 94 8.26 -15.94 2.11
CA GLU A 94 9.31 -16.54 1.28
C GLU A 94 9.14 -16.08 -0.17
N VAL A 95 10.22 -15.62 -0.82
CA VAL A 95 10.31 -14.89 -2.11
C VAL A 95 9.97 -13.38 -2.15
N ASN A 96 9.30 -12.78 -1.16
CA ASN A 96 8.96 -11.33 -1.13
C ASN A 96 9.78 -10.48 -0.15
N GLY A 97 10.78 -11.05 0.54
CA GLY A 97 11.65 -10.32 1.47
C GLY A 97 13.01 -9.93 0.89
N GLY A 98 13.15 -9.87 -0.44
CA GLY A 98 14.45 -9.81 -1.09
C GLY A 98 15.19 -8.49 -0.89
N ARG A 99 14.47 -7.36 -0.80
CA ARG A 99 15.07 -6.01 -0.80
C ARG A 99 14.27 -5.01 0.01
N VAL A 100 14.98 -3.99 0.53
CA VAL A 100 14.35 -2.79 1.11
C VAL A 100 13.61 -2.05 0.01
N GLY A 101 12.29 -1.88 0.16
CA GLY A 101 11.45 -1.17 -0.80
C GLY A 101 10.73 -2.05 -1.82
N ASP A 102 10.82 -3.38 -1.69
CA ASP A 102 9.68 -4.26 -2.06
C ASP A 102 8.48 -3.99 -1.14
#